data_AF-A0A363SYL9-F1
#
_entry.id   AF-A0A363SYL9-F1
#
_cell.length_a   1.000
_cell.length_b   1.000
_cell.length_c   1.000
_cell.angle_alpha   90.00
_cell.angle_beta   90.00
_cell.angle_gamma   90.00
#
_symmetry.space_group_name_H-M   'P 1'
#
loop_
_entity.id
_entity.type
_entity.pdbx_description
1 polymer ?
#
loop_
_entity_poly.entity_id
_entity_poly.type
_entity_poly.pdbx_seq_one_letter_code
_entity_poly.pdbx_strand_id
1 'polypeptide(L)'
;MNEITISKKKLFTFFLAIILLAAVAFGIYTLWRLLPSRQAAQQPVAAASLSTPDADLPAQAAAVAGAQAFYSVDYQMGKQAWLDQLCAVSTNIGCTMDQNVFVPALWPQLESGKTSTSVKVSAQEKVLDQVNPLVDVPQQVWKLAIQLSEPWPAQETPLTSFPALALVVRENGVWKFERFLTEDEANALENKAGQP
;
A
#
# COMPACT_ATOMS: atom_id res chain seq x y z
N MET A 1 54.79 38.68 37.26
CA MET A 1 54.89 37.72 36.13
C MET A 1 55.55 36.46 36.66
N ASN A 2 54.79 35.38 36.84
CA ASN A 2 55.36 34.11 37.29
C ASN A 2 55.84 33.33 36.06
N GLU A 3 57.16 33.19 35.94
CA GLU A 3 57.81 32.40 34.92
C GLU A 3 57.65 30.91 35.27
N ILE A 4 56.81 30.19 34.53
CA ILE A 4 56.62 28.75 34.72
C ILE A 4 57.81 28.04 34.08
N THR A 5 58.85 27.78 34.87
CA THR A 5 60.00 26.97 34.46
C THR A 5 59.61 25.49 34.50
N ILE A 6 59.10 24.98 33.37
CA ILE A 6 58.76 23.55 33.23
C ILE A 6 60.07 22.75 33.08
N SER A 7 60.34 21.90 34.07
CA SER A 7 61.47 20.96 34.03
C SER A 7 61.39 20.03 32.80
N LYS A 8 62.45 19.98 31.99
CA LYS A 8 62.53 19.16 30.76
C LYS A 8 62.16 17.68 30.97
N LYS A 9 62.42 17.13 32.17
CA LYS A 9 62.01 15.76 32.54
C LYS A 9 60.50 15.61 32.69
N LYS A 10 59.80 16.62 33.25
CA LYS A 10 58.33 16.60 33.41
C LYS A 10 57.60 16.83 32.08
N LEU A 11 58.18 17.64 31.19
CA LEU A 11 57.66 17.84 29.84
C LEU A 11 57.76 16.55 29.02
N PHE A 12 58.88 15.83 29.10
CA PHE A 12 59.07 14.57 28.39
C PHE A 12 58.10 13.47 28.84
N THR A 13 57.86 13.32 30.15
CA THR A 13 56.85 12.38 30.67
C THR A 13 55.43 12.74 30.24
N PHE A 14 55.11 14.02 30.10
CA PHE A 14 53.78 14.47 29.65
C PHE A 14 53.54 14.14 28.17
N PHE A 15 54.53 14.38 27.30
CA PHE A 15 54.45 13.97 25.90
C PHE A 15 54.41 12.45 25.72
N LEU A 16 55.18 11.70 26.51
CA LEU A 16 55.16 10.23 26.45
C LEU A 16 53.78 9.67 26.84
N ALA A 17 53.13 10.26 27.85
CA ALA A 17 51.78 9.87 28.27
C ALA A 17 50.72 10.17 27.18
N ILE A 18 50.82 11.30 26.49
CA ILE A 18 49.91 11.65 25.38
C ILE A 18 50.10 10.70 24.20
N ILE A 19 51.34 10.36 23.84
CA ILE A 19 51.63 9.42 22.75
C ILE A 19 51.11 8.01 23.10
N LEU A 20 51.28 7.57 24.35
CA LEU A 20 50.73 6.30 24.83
C LEU A 20 49.19 6.28 24.77
N LEU A 21 48.53 7.37 25.17
CA LEU A 21 47.06 7.49 25.08
C LEU A 21 46.57 7.49 23.62
N ALA A 22 47.28 8.16 22.71
CA ALA A 22 46.97 8.17 21.28
C ALA A 22 47.16 6.78 20.65
N ALA A 23 48.19 6.03 21.06
CA ALA A 23 48.42 4.67 20.59
C ALA A 23 47.33 3.69 21.06
N VAL A 24 46.83 3.84 22.29
CA VAL A 24 45.71 3.04 22.82
C VAL A 24 44.42 3.36 22.07
N ALA A 25 44.11 4.63 21.81
CA ALA A 25 42.94 5.03 21.04
C ALA A 25 42.98 4.53 19.58
N PHE A 26 44.16 4.56 18.95
CA PHE A 26 44.35 4.04 17.59
C PHE A 26 44.29 2.51 17.53
N GLY A 27 44.79 1.82 18.56
CA GLY A 27 44.65 0.37 18.72
C GLY A 27 43.19 -0.08 18.86
N ILE A 28 42.38 0.65 19.65
CA ILE A 28 40.95 0.37 19.79
C ILE A 28 40.19 0.67 18.48
N TYR A 29 40.52 1.76 17.79
CA TYR A 29 39.92 2.12 16.50
C TYR A 29 40.19 1.09 15.39
N THR A 30 41.43 0.58 15.31
CA THR A 30 41.80 -0.43 14.31
C THR A 30 41.26 -1.81 14.64
N LEU A 31 41.16 -2.17 15.93
CA LEU A 31 40.53 -3.42 16.38
C LEU A 31 39.01 -3.42 16.12
N TRP A 32 38.34 -2.26 16.20
CA TRP A 32 36.92 -2.11 15.85
C TRP A 32 36.66 -2.20 14.34
N ARG A 33 37.64 -1.87 13.48
CA ARG A 33 37.54 -2.01 12.01
C ARG A 33 37.86 -3.41 11.48
N LEU A 34 38.54 -4.26 12.26
CA LEU A 34 38.98 -5.60 11.85
C LEU A 34 38.17 -6.74 12.48
N LEU A 35 37.24 -6.44 13.38
CA LEU A 35 36.22 -7.37 13.84
C LEU A 35 35.18 -7.54 12.73
N PRO A 36 34.87 -8.76 12.25
CA PRO A 36 33.71 -8.97 11.42
C PRO A 36 32.50 -8.67 12.29
N SER A 37 31.85 -7.54 12.02
CA SER A 37 30.60 -7.14 12.67
C SER A 37 29.63 -8.31 12.60
N ARG A 38 29.44 -9.03 13.71
CA ARG A 38 28.20 -9.77 13.99
C ARG A 38 27.07 -8.78 14.34
N GLN A 39 26.99 -7.68 13.60
CA GLN A 39 25.72 -7.05 13.36
C GLN A 39 25.13 -7.90 12.24
N ALA A 40 24.28 -8.84 12.64
CA ALA A 40 23.35 -9.49 11.74
C ALA A 40 22.85 -8.42 10.77
N ALA A 41 22.93 -8.73 9.48
CA ALA A 41 22.40 -7.90 8.42
C ALA A 41 20.90 -7.68 8.66
N GLN A 42 20.56 -6.69 9.49
CA GLN A 42 19.35 -5.91 9.31
C GLN A 42 19.68 -4.97 8.17
N GLN A 43 19.56 -5.51 6.95
CA GLN A 43 19.06 -4.72 5.85
C GLN A 43 17.86 -3.93 6.40
N PRO A 44 17.70 -2.64 6.07
CA PRO A 44 16.38 -2.06 6.09
C PRO A 44 15.60 -2.81 5.01
N VAL A 45 15.05 -3.97 5.38
CA VAL A 45 13.78 -4.39 4.84
C VAL A 45 12.90 -3.21 5.12
N ALA A 46 12.60 -2.42 4.08
CA ALA A 46 11.27 -1.89 3.93
C ALA A 46 10.35 -2.98 4.46
N ALA A 47 9.52 -2.67 5.45
CA ALA A 47 8.57 -3.62 5.99
C ALA A 47 7.61 -4.01 4.86
N ALA A 48 8.04 -4.93 4.00
CA ALA A 48 7.17 -5.88 3.37
C ALA A 48 6.66 -6.68 4.56
N SER A 49 5.52 -6.23 5.08
CA SER A 49 4.70 -7.00 5.99
C SER A 49 4.65 -8.41 5.42
N LEU A 50 5.22 -9.37 6.16
CA LEU A 50 5.09 -10.78 5.86
C LEU A 50 3.64 -11.16 6.15
N SER A 51 2.74 -10.80 5.23
CA SER A 51 1.35 -11.21 5.27
C SER A 51 1.32 -12.69 4.92
N THR A 52 1.04 -13.53 5.92
CA THR A 52 0.67 -14.92 5.66
C THR A 52 -0.53 -14.94 4.70
N PRO A 53 -0.55 -15.80 3.66
CA PRO A 53 -1.61 -15.85 2.65
C PRO A 53 -3.03 -15.82 3.24
N ASP A 54 -3.22 -16.42 4.43
CA ASP A 54 -4.51 -16.50 5.11
C ASP A 54 -4.97 -15.18 5.77
N ALA A 55 -4.06 -14.32 6.19
CA ALA A 55 -4.39 -13.06 6.88
C ALA A 55 -5.01 -12.03 5.91
N ASP A 56 -4.66 -12.13 4.64
CA ASP A 56 -5.10 -11.25 3.56
C ASP A 56 -6.41 -11.70 2.92
N LEU A 57 -6.85 -12.95 3.14
CA LEU A 57 -8.05 -13.51 2.52
C LEU A 57 -9.30 -12.64 2.69
N PRO A 58 -9.59 -12.02 3.87
CA PRO A 58 -10.76 -11.17 4.00
C PRO A 58 -10.69 -9.89 3.15
N ALA A 59 -9.52 -9.27 3.06
CA ALA A 59 -9.31 -8.07 2.25
C ALA A 59 -9.37 -8.39 0.75
N GLN A 60 -8.75 -9.49 0.34
CA GLN A 60 -8.85 -10.02 -1.02
C GLN A 60 -10.30 -10.32 -1.40
N ALA A 61 -11.05 -10.99 -0.52
CA ALA A 61 -12.46 -11.32 -0.73
C ALA A 61 -13.31 -10.06 -0.89
N ALA A 62 -13.05 -9.01 -0.10
CA ALA A 62 -13.73 -7.73 -0.24
C ALA A 62 -13.46 -7.07 -1.60
N ALA A 63 -12.22 -7.13 -2.09
CA ALA A 63 -11.85 -6.59 -3.41
C ALA A 63 -12.59 -7.33 -4.53
N VAL A 64 -12.61 -8.67 -4.45
CA VAL A 64 -13.33 -9.53 -5.39
C VAL A 64 -14.84 -9.25 -5.35
N ALA A 65 -15.44 -9.16 -4.16
CA ALA A 65 -16.86 -8.90 -3.99
C ALA A 65 -17.28 -7.53 -4.54
N GLY A 66 -16.48 -6.48 -4.28
CA GLY A 66 -16.70 -5.15 -4.85
C GLY A 66 -16.68 -5.15 -6.36
N ALA A 67 -15.68 -5.78 -6.97
CA ALA A 67 -15.61 -5.88 -8.42
C ALA A 67 -16.71 -6.74 -9.03
N GLN A 68 -17.10 -7.83 -8.36
CA GLN A 68 -18.25 -8.63 -8.77
C GLN A 68 -19.54 -7.80 -8.75
N ALA A 69 -19.78 -7.03 -7.68
CA ALA A 69 -20.96 -6.18 -7.57
C ALA A 69 -20.97 -5.05 -8.60
N PHE A 70 -19.83 -4.40 -8.84
CA PHE A 70 -19.73 -3.30 -9.80
C PHE A 70 -19.95 -3.76 -11.24
N TYR A 71 -19.31 -4.85 -11.66
CA TYR A 71 -19.37 -5.31 -13.05
C TYR A 71 -20.55 -6.23 -13.38
N SER A 72 -21.28 -6.73 -12.38
CA SER A 72 -22.52 -7.48 -12.58
C SER A 72 -23.70 -6.53 -12.75
N VAL A 73 -24.01 -6.18 -14.00
CA VAL A 73 -25.11 -5.27 -14.33
C VAL A 73 -26.22 -6.06 -15.02
N ASP A 74 -27.45 -5.90 -14.54
CA ASP A 74 -28.64 -6.29 -15.26
C ASP A 74 -29.57 -5.09 -15.37
N TYR A 75 -29.68 -4.53 -16.59
CA TYR A 75 -30.53 -3.37 -16.83
C TYR A 75 -32.00 -3.62 -16.48
N GLN A 76 -32.47 -4.88 -16.53
CA GLN A 76 -33.85 -5.24 -16.23
C GLN A 76 -34.17 -5.13 -14.74
N MET A 77 -33.17 -5.35 -13.88
CA MET A 77 -33.28 -5.20 -12.43
C MET A 77 -33.29 -3.73 -12.00
N GLY A 78 -32.79 -2.84 -12.87
CA GLY A 78 -32.85 -1.40 -12.69
C GLY A 78 -31.72 -0.81 -11.86
N LYS A 79 -31.56 0.52 -11.97
CA LYS A 79 -30.46 1.30 -11.39
C LYS A 79 -30.31 1.08 -9.89
N GLN A 80 -31.44 1.08 -9.18
CA GLN A 80 -31.43 1.01 -7.72
C GLN A 80 -30.98 -0.37 -7.24
N ALA A 81 -31.42 -1.45 -7.89
CA ALA A 81 -31.00 -2.80 -7.52
C ALA A 81 -29.49 -2.99 -7.69
N TRP A 82 -28.91 -2.43 -8.76
CA TRP A 82 -27.46 -2.44 -8.96
C TRP A 82 -26.73 -1.62 -7.89
N LEU A 83 -27.22 -0.42 -7.57
CA LEU A 83 -26.66 0.41 -6.49
C LEU A 83 -26.71 -0.31 -5.13
N ASP A 84 -27.84 -0.96 -4.81
CA ASP A 84 -28.02 -1.67 -3.54
C ASP A 84 -27.03 -2.84 -3.41
N GLN A 85 -26.82 -3.58 -4.51
CA GLN A 85 -25.83 -4.66 -4.56
C GLN A 85 -24.41 -4.15 -4.32
N LEU A 86 -24.05 -3.02 -4.94
CA LEU A 86 -22.74 -2.41 -4.80
C LEU A 86 -22.54 -1.85 -3.37
N CYS A 87 -23.52 -1.11 -2.86
CA CYS A 87 -23.48 -0.56 -1.50
C CYS A 87 -23.44 -1.63 -0.40
N ALA A 88 -24.00 -2.82 -0.63
CA ALA A 88 -23.95 -3.92 0.33
C ALA A 88 -22.52 -4.42 0.63
N VAL A 89 -21.59 -4.25 -0.31
CA VAL A 89 -20.18 -4.68 -0.20
C VAL A 89 -19.20 -3.51 -0.06
N SER A 90 -19.69 -2.28 -0.20
CA SER A 90 -18.87 -1.06 -0.15
C SER A 90 -18.78 -0.46 1.25
N THR A 91 -17.70 0.28 1.52
CA THR A 91 -17.61 1.21 2.66
C THR A 91 -18.70 2.28 2.55
N ASN A 92 -18.98 3.01 3.64
CA ASN A 92 -19.93 4.13 3.57
C ASN A 92 -19.47 5.21 2.57
N ILE A 93 -18.15 5.46 2.50
CA ILE A 93 -17.55 6.39 1.54
C ILE A 93 -17.73 5.86 0.11
N GLY A 94 -17.40 4.60 -0.14
CA GLY A 94 -17.57 3.95 -1.44
C GLY A 94 -19.01 4.00 -1.93
N CYS A 95 -19.96 3.56 -1.11
CA CYS A 95 -21.39 3.62 -1.43
C CYS A 95 -21.86 5.06 -1.73
N THR A 96 -21.37 6.05 -0.99
CA THR A 96 -21.68 7.47 -1.26
C THR A 96 -21.14 7.91 -2.62
N MET A 97 -19.92 7.51 -2.99
CA MET A 97 -19.37 7.79 -4.31
C MET A 97 -20.17 7.08 -5.42
N ASP A 98 -20.52 5.81 -5.22
CA ASP A 98 -21.30 5.03 -6.18
C ASP A 98 -22.68 5.67 -6.42
N GLN A 99 -23.37 6.02 -5.35
CA GLN A 99 -24.70 6.64 -5.40
C GLN A 99 -24.69 7.98 -6.14
N ASN A 100 -23.67 8.82 -5.93
CA ASN A 100 -23.68 10.22 -6.36
C ASN A 100 -22.85 10.50 -7.60
N VAL A 101 -21.89 9.63 -7.93
CA VAL A 101 -20.93 9.84 -9.02
C VAL A 101 -21.00 8.72 -10.04
N PHE A 102 -20.62 7.49 -9.66
CA PHE A 102 -20.38 6.42 -10.63
C PHE A 102 -21.68 5.87 -11.23
N VAL A 103 -22.64 5.46 -10.41
CA VAL A 103 -23.90 4.90 -10.90
C VAL A 103 -24.69 5.93 -11.72
N PRO A 104 -24.83 7.21 -11.31
CA PRO A 104 -25.45 8.23 -12.17
C PRO A 104 -24.72 8.46 -13.49
N ALA A 105 -23.39 8.42 -13.52
CA ALA A 105 -22.61 8.63 -14.75
C ALA A 105 -22.71 7.45 -15.73
N LEU A 106 -22.74 6.22 -15.22
CA LEU A 106 -22.71 5.00 -16.04
C LEU A 106 -24.10 4.52 -16.46
N TRP A 107 -25.11 4.66 -15.57
CA TRP A 107 -26.44 4.06 -15.79
C TRP A 107 -27.09 4.43 -17.13
N PRO A 108 -27.09 5.70 -17.60
CA PRO A 108 -27.76 6.04 -18.86
C PRO A 108 -27.22 5.24 -20.06
N GLN A 109 -25.92 4.98 -20.09
CA GLN A 109 -25.29 4.20 -21.16
C GLN A 109 -25.58 2.72 -21.00
N LEU A 110 -25.52 2.21 -19.76
CA LEU A 110 -25.82 0.80 -19.45
C LEU A 110 -27.27 0.45 -19.79
N GLU A 111 -28.22 1.33 -19.46
CA GLU A 111 -29.64 1.20 -19.73
C GLU A 111 -29.94 1.31 -21.23
N SER A 112 -29.39 2.33 -21.90
CA SER A 112 -29.56 2.49 -23.35
C SER A 112 -28.98 1.30 -24.13
N GLY A 113 -27.84 0.79 -23.69
CA GLY A 113 -27.19 -0.41 -24.23
C GLY A 113 -27.86 -1.72 -23.83
N LYS A 114 -28.91 -1.70 -22.99
CA LYS A 114 -29.58 -2.90 -22.45
C LYS A 114 -28.58 -3.91 -21.86
N THR A 115 -27.62 -3.39 -21.08
CA THR A 115 -26.50 -4.18 -20.57
C THR A 115 -26.99 -5.29 -19.64
N SER A 116 -26.60 -6.52 -19.94
CA SER A 116 -26.80 -7.70 -19.08
C SER A 116 -25.48 -8.45 -19.01
N THR A 117 -24.64 -8.06 -18.06
CA THR A 117 -23.26 -8.55 -17.94
C THR A 117 -23.10 -9.34 -16.65
N SER A 118 -22.58 -10.55 -16.80
CA SER A 118 -22.00 -11.31 -15.68
C SER A 118 -20.48 -11.17 -15.70
N VAL A 119 -19.85 -11.35 -14.55
CA VAL A 119 -18.39 -11.16 -14.41
C VAL A 119 -17.75 -12.33 -13.68
N LYS A 120 -16.58 -12.75 -14.15
CA LYS A 120 -15.62 -13.54 -13.37
C LYS A 120 -14.51 -12.61 -12.90
N VAL A 121 -14.19 -12.70 -11.62
CA VAL A 121 -13.15 -11.89 -10.98
C VAL A 121 -12.16 -12.84 -10.31
N SER A 122 -10.88 -12.62 -10.54
CA SER A 122 -9.80 -13.32 -9.82
C SER A 122 -8.81 -12.30 -9.27
N ALA A 123 -8.51 -12.39 -7.97
CA ALA A 123 -7.42 -11.62 -7.39
C ALA A 123 -6.07 -12.17 -7.90
N GLN A 124 -5.17 -11.27 -8.31
CA GLN A 124 -3.83 -11.62 -8.81
C GLN A 124 -2.77 -11.31 -7.77
N GLU A 125 -2.74 -10.07 -7.28
CA GLU A 125 -1.64 -9.55 -6.48
C GLU A 125 -2.13 -8.49 -5.50
N LYS A 126 -1.54 -8.47 -4.29
CA LYS A 126 -1.67 -7.35 -3.36
C LYS A 126 -0.60 -6.31 -3.69
N VAL A 127 -1.04 -5.15 -4.14
CA VAL A 127 -0.19 -4.04 -4.59
C VAL A 127 0.24 -3.16 -3.41
N LEU A 128 -0.62 -3.04 -2.40
CA LEU A 128 -0.37 -2.19 -1.24
C LEU A 128 -1.02 -2.75 0.01
N ASP A 129 -0.38 -2.55 1.15
CA ASP A 129 -0.89 -2.88 2.49
C ASP A 129 -0.39 -1.84 3.49
N GLN A 130 -1.29 -1.00 3.99
CA GLN A 130 -0.93 0.10 4.89
C GLN A 130 -2.08 0.51 5.80
N VAL A 131 -1.79 1.40 6.74
CA VAL A 131 -2.82 2.12 7.50
C VAL A 131 -2.96 3.51 6.90
N ASN A 132 -4.18 3.94 6.61
CA ASN A 132 -4.44 5.29 6.10
C ASN A 132 -4.07 6.31 7.19
N PRO A 133 -3.08 7.19 6.97
CA PRO A 133 -2.56 8.07 8.01
C PRO A 133 -3.54 9.17 8.42
N LEU A 134 -4.56 9.46 7.61
CA LEU A 134 -5.53 10.52 7.90
C LEU A 134 -6.65 10.06 8.83
N VAL A 135 -6.97 8.77 8.80
CA VAL A 135 -8.14 8.19 9.46
C VAL A 135 -7.83 6.94 10.29
N ASP A 136 -6.55 6.53 10.34
CA ASP A 136 -6.02 5.40 11.12
C ASP A 136 -6.77 4.07 10.88
N VAL A 137 -7.13 3.80 9.62
CA VAL A 137 -7.79 2.56 9.22
C VAL A 137 -6.91 1.73 8.28
N PRO A 138 -6.78 0.41 8.48
CA PRO A 138 -6.12 -0.48 7.53
C PRO A 138 -6.76 -0.41 6.15
N GLN A 139 -5.92 -0.34 5.12
CA GLN A 139 -6.30 -0.34 3.72
C GLN A 139 -5.35 -1.21 2.88
N GLN A 140 -5.88 -1.87 1.86
CA GLN A 140 -5.10 -2.63 0.90
C GLN A 140 -5.52 -2.28 -0.52
N VAL A 141 -4.59 -2.43 -1.46
CA VAL A 141 -4.88 -2.34 -2.90
C VAL A 141 -4.62 -3.71 -3.53
N TRP A 142 -5.60 -4.20 -4.28
CA TRP A 142 -5.54 -5.49 -4.96
C TRP A 142 -5.64 -5.32 -6.47
N LYS A 143 -4.73 -5.95 -7.20
CA LYS A 143 -4.83 -6.14 -8.64
C LYS A 143 -5.73 -7.34 -8.93
N LEU A 144 -6.78 -7.08 -9.70
CA LEU A 144 -7.79 -8.05 -10.10
C LEU A 144 -7.73 -8.29 -11.61
N ALA A 145 -8.04 -9.51 -12.03
CA ALA A 145 -8.40 -9.83 -13.41
C ALA A 145 -9.92 -9.82 -13.53
N ILE A 146 -10.45 -8.98 -14.42
CA ILE A 146 -11.88 -8.87 -14.72
C ILE A 146 -12.15 -9.58 -16.05
N GLN A 147 -13.15 -10.45 -16.07
CA GLN A 147 -13.65 -11.07 -17.29
C GLN A 147 -15.17 -10.92 -17.36
N LEU A 148 -15.63 -10.02 -18.21
CA LEU A 148 -17.05 -9.80 -18.51
C LEU A 148 -17.56 -10.86 -19.49
N SER A 149 -18.85 -11.18 -19.41
CA SER A 149 -19.53 -12.01 -20.41
C SER A 149 -19.71 -11.27 -21.74
N GLU A 150 -19.90 -9.95 -21.68
CA GLU A 150 -20.09 -9.06 -22.82
C GLU A 150 -19.42 -7.71 -22.53
N PRO A 151 -18.89 -7.00 -23.54
CA PRO A 151 -18.28 -5.69 -23.33
C PRO A 151 -19.35 -4.67 -22.93
N TRP A 152 -18.97 -3.71 -22.10
CA TRP A 152 -19.84 -2.58 -21.77
C TRP A 152 -19.97 -1.62 -22.96
N PRO A 153 -21.09 -0.87 -23.06
CA PRO A 153 -21.32 0.07 -24.15
C PRO A 153 -20.32 1.24 -24.11
N ALA A 154 -20.21 1.94 -25.25
CA ALA A 154 -19.43 3.17 -25.41
C ALA A 154 -17.90 3.05 -25.17
N GLN A 155 -17.35 1.84 -25.18
CA GLN A 155 -15.91 1.63 -25.25
C GLN A 155 -15.40 1.88 -26.68
N GLU A 156 -14.32 2.66 -26.84
CA GLU A 156 -13.68 2.87 -28.15
C GLU A 156 -13.19 1.54 -28.75
N THR A 157 -12.64 0.68 -27.89
CA THR A 157 -12.30 -0.70 -28.21
C THR A 157 -13.05 -1.61 -27.24
N PRO A 158 -14.00 -2.43 -27.70
CA PRO A 158 -14.74 -3.35 -26.84
C PRO A 158 -13.78 -4.33 -26.14
N LEU A 159 -13.79 -4.30 -24.81
CA LEU A 159 -12.97 -5.17 -23.97
C LEU A 159 -13.86 -5.99 -23.04
N THR A 160 -13.61 -7.29 -23.01
CA THR A 160 -14.22 -8.20 -22.02
C THR A 160 -13.22 -8.67 -20.98
N SER A 161 -11.92 -8.44 -21.18
CA SER A 161 -10.86 -8.87 -20.27
C SER A 161 -9.92 -7.70 -20.00
N PHE A 162 -9.73 -7.35 -18.74
CA PHE A 162 -8.86 -6.24 -18.36
C PHE A 162 -8.46 -6.32 -16.87
N PRO A 163 -7.31 -5.73 -16.48
CA PRO A 163 -6.94 -5.59 -15.08
C PRO A 163 -7.72 -4.45 -14.42
N ALA A 164 -7.92 -4.55 -13.10
CA ALA A 164 -8.45 -3.46 -12.27
C ALA A 164 -7.70 -3.39 -10.93
N LEU A 165 -7.54 -2.19 -10.39
CA LEU A 165 -6.96 -1.97 -9.05
C LEU A 165 -8.09 -1.60 -8.10
N ALA A 166 -8.35 -2.46 -7.11
CA ALA A 166 -9.41 -2.25 -6.12
C ALA A 166 -8.81 -1.83 -4.77
N LEU A 167 -9.25 -0.68 -4.27
CA LEU A 167 -8.99 -0.26 -2.89
C LEU A 167 -10.02 -0.90 -1.96
N VAL A 168 -9.53 -1.54 -0.92
CA VAL A 168 -10.35 -2.06 0.19
C VAL A 168 -9.91 -1.43 1.50
N VAL A 169 -10.87 -1.15 2.37
CA VAL A 169 -10.65 -0.50 3.66
C VAL A 169 -11.34 -1.31 4.74
N ARG A 170 -10.70 -1.37 5.92
CA ARG A 170 -11.28 -2.04 7.09
C ARG A 170 -12.17 -1.08 7.86
N GLU A 171 -13.47 -1.10 7.55
CA GLU A 171 -14.50 -0.30 8.20
C GLU A 171 -15.17 -1.12 9.31
N ASN A 172 -15.19 -0.61 10.55
CA ASN A 172 -15.81 -1.28 11.71
C ASN A 172 -15.33 -2.74 11.89
N GLY A 173 -14.04 -3.00 11.61
CA GLY A 173 -13.43 -4.33 11.75
C GLY A 173 -13.64 -5.26 10.56
N VAL A 174 -14.45 -4.88 9.58
CA VAL A 174 -14.77 -5.66 8.37
C VAL A 174 -14.11 -5.03 7.15
N TRP A 175 -13.50 -5.85 6.30
CA TRP A 175 -12.95 -5.39 5.02
C TRP A 175 -14.08 -5.18 4.02
N LYS A 176 -14.08 -4.01 3.37
CA LYS A 176 -15.07 -3.63 2.36
C LYS A 176 -14.38 -2.97 1.18
N PHE A 177 -15.03 -3.07 0.03
CA PHE A 177 -14.62 -2.35 -1.16
C PHE A 177 -14.84 -0.85 -0.98
N GLU A 178 -13.93 -0.01 -1.44
CA GLU A 178 -14.16 1.44 -1.43
C GLU A 178 -14.33 1.98 -2.84
N ARG A 179 -13.36 1.71 -3.72
CA ARG A 179 -13.39 2.17 -5.11
C ARG A 179 -12.32 1.49 -5.95
N PHE A 180 -12.45 1.63 -7.27
CA PHE A 180 -11.33 1.39 -8.15
C PHE A 180 -10.34 2.56 -8.15
N LEU A 181 -9.07 2.23 -8.37
CA LEU A 181 -7.99 3.19 -8.52
C LEU A 181 -7.50 3.19 -9.97
N THR A 182 -7.07 4.36 -10.44
CA THR A 182 -6.14 4.41 -11.58
C THR A 182 -4.75 3.97 -11.14
N GLU A 183 -3.87 3.66 -12.10
CA GLU A 183 -2.47 3.36 -11.81
C GLU A 183 -1.78 4.54 -11.09
N ASP A 184 -2.03 5.78 -11.55
CA ASP A 184 -1.49 7.00 -10.92
C ASP A 184 -1.93 7.15 -9.46
N GLU A 185 -3.20 6.85 -9.15
CA GLU A 185 -3.70 6.88 -7.78
C GLU A 185 -3.05 5.81 -6.91
N ALA A 186 -2.90 4.59 -7.41
CA ALA A 186 -2.24 3.51 -6.69
C ALA A 186 -0.77 3.84 -6.41
N ASN A 187 -0.05 4.36 -7.41
CA ASN A 187 1.34 4.83 -7.29
C ASN A 187 1.45 5.98 -6.27
N ALA A 188 0.49 6.91 -6.25
CA ALA A 188 0.47 8.01 -5.30
C ALA A 188 0.26 7.52 -3.85
N LEU A 189 -0.51 6.46 -3.64
CA LEU A 189 -0.69 5.84 -2.33
C LEU A 189 0.58 5.12 -1.86
N GLU A 190 1.26 4.40 -2.76
CA GLU A 190 2.53 3.73 -2.45
C GLU A 190 3.63 4.73 -2.07
N ASN A 191 3.75 5.83 -2.83
CA ASN A 191 4.74 6.87 -2.55
C ASN A 191 4.50 7.57 -1.20
N LYS A 192 3.23 7.73 -0.78
CA LYS A 192 2.88 8.26 0.55
C LYS A 192 3.19 7.28 1.67
N ALA A 193 3.10 5.97 1.42
CA ALA A 193 3.48 4.95 2.40
C ALA A 193 4.99 4.98 2.73
N GLY A 194 5.82 5.42 1.77
CA GLY A 194 7.27 5.50 1.90
C GLY A 194 7.82 6.77 2.55
N GLN A 195 6.98 7.74 2.91
CA GLN A 195 7.41 8.99 3.56
C GLN A 195 7.19 8.91 5.09
N PRO A 196 8.25 9.09 5.91
CA PRO A 196 8.19 9.00 7.37
C PRO A 196 7.52 10.20 8.04
#